data_AF-A0A7L2AV90-F1
#
_entry.id   AF-A0A7L2AV90-F1
#
_cell.length_a   1.000
_cell.length_b   1.000
_cell.length_c   1.000
_cell.angle_alpha   90.00
_cell.angle_beta   90.00
_cell.angle_gamma   90.00
#
_symmetry.space_group_name_H-M   'P 1'
#
loop_
_entity.id
_entity.type
_entity.pdbx_description
1 polymer ?
#
loop_
_entity_poly.entity_id
_entity_poly.type
_entity_poly.pdbx_seq_one_letter_code
_entity_poly.pdbx_strand_id
1 'polypeptide(L)'
;RYEPVWSSLDSRPLPAWFDEAKFGVFIHWGVFSVPSFGSEWFWWYWQKERREPYVKFMEANYPPGFSYEDFGPLFTAEFFDPNQWADILKASGAKYVVLTSKHHEGFTLWGSKYSWNWNAVDVGPKRDLVAELSASLKNRTDLHFGLYHSLFEWFNPLFLEDATSAFKTRKFPTSKSLPELYEIVTKYQPEIIWSDGDGNAPDTYWNSTGFLAWLYNDSPVRDTVVTNDRWGVGSICTHGGFYTCSDRYNPGHLLPHKWENCMTIDKRSWGYRRDAQLDDYLTIKDLVKQLVETVSCGGNLLMNVGPTHDGRITVIFEERLRQMGAWLKVNGEAIYRTKPWRVQNDTVTPQVWYTFSPEEGNVNAIFLNWPVSGTLELGEPQAKLGETQVKLIGYKELLKWVALGEKGITIALPQLTPQQLPSQWGWTLQLTHVN
;
A
#
# COMPACT_ATOMS: atom_id res chain seq x y z
N ARG A 1 -24.30 1.47 16.66
CA ARG A 1 -24.65 1.45 15.22
C ARG A 1 -24.21 2.78 14.65
N TYR A 2 -23.58 2.80 13.48
CA TYR A 2 -23.11 4.02 12.81
C TYR A 2 -24.20 4.60 11.91
N GLU A 3 -24.39 5.91 11.96
CA GLU A 3 -25.31 6.65 11.09
C GLU A 3 -24.60 7.04 9.78
N PRO A 4 -25.34 7.24 8.67
CA PRO A 4 -24.76 7.61 7.36
C PRO A 4 -24.36 9.09 7.29
N VAL A 5 -23.63 9.58 8.30
CA VAL A 5 -23.06 10.93 8.40
C VAL A 5 -21.62 10.84 8.88
N TRP A 6 -20.75 11.71 8.36
CA TRP A 6 -19.30 11.65 8.62
C TRP A 6 -18.94 11.68 10.10
N SER A 7 -19.59 12.53 10.91
CA SER A 7 -19.34 12.60 12.36
C SER A 7 -19.57 11.27 13.08
N SER A 8 -20.51 10.43 12.60
CA SER A 8 -20.73 9.10 13.15
C SER A 8 -19.71 8.09 12.61
N LEU A 9 -19.44 8.12 11.30
CA LEU A 9 -18.53 7.18 10.64
C LEU A 9 -17.07 7.37 11.09
N ASP A 10 -16.60 8.61 11.18
CA ASP A 10 -15.23 8.96 11.59
C ASP A 10 -15.00 8.67 13.09
N SER A 11 -16.06 8.48 13.87
CA SER A 11 -15.95 8.05 15.28
C SER A 11 -15.65 6.56 15.43
N ARG A 12 -15.74 5.77 14.36
CA ARG A 12 -15.47 4.33 14.40
C ARG A 12 -13.98 4.10 14.71
N PRO A 13 -13.65 3.36 15.79
CA PRO A 13 -12.26 3.00 16.05
C PRO A 13 -11.73 2.09 14.94
N LEU A 14 -10.49 2.32 14.53
CA LEU A 14 -9.78 1.41 13.64
C LEU A 14 -9.55 0.05 14.34
N PRO A 15 -9.80 -1.08 13.66
CA PRO A 15 -9.36 -2.39 14.10
C PRO A 15 -7.85 -2.41 14.36
N ALA A 16 -7.45 -2.98 15.51
CA ALA A 16 -6.07 -2.96 15.98
C ALA A 16 -5.07 -3.56 14.98
N TRP A 17 -5.48 -4.63 14.27
CA TRP A 17 -4.65 -5.32 13.29
C TRP A 17 -4.07 -4.36 12.24
N PHE A 18 -4.84 -3.36 11.80
CA PHE A 18 -4.40 -2.44 10.76
C PHE A 18 -3.31 -1.52 11.27
N ASP A 19 -3.45 -0.99 12.49
CA ASP A 19 -2.36 -0.20 13.06
C ASP A 19 -1.12 -1.04 13.35
N GLU A 20 -1.28 -2.30 13.75
CA GLU A 20 -0.17 -3.21 14.08
C GLU A 20 0.58 -3.75 12.85
N ALA A 21 -0.09 -3.81 11.70
CA ALA A 21 0.39 -4.41 10.46
C ALA A 21 1.61 -3.70 9.84
N LYS A 22 1.61 -2.36 9.85
CA LYS A 22 2.65 -1.45 9.32
C LYS A 22 3.00 -1.54 7.84
N PHE A 23 2.99 -2.71 7.23
CA PHE A 23 3.44 -2.92 5.86
C PHE A 23 2.47 -3.81 5.09
N GLY A 24 2.07 -3.34 3.91
CA GLY A 24 1.25 -4.08 2.96
C GLY A 24 1.75 -3.93 1.53
N VAL A 25 1.20 -4.77 0.65
CA VAL A 25 1.53 -4.76 -0.79
C VAL A 25 0.30 -4.41 -1.60
N PHE A 26 0.43 -3.47 -2.51
CA PHE A 26 -0.61 -3.12 -3.48
C PHE A 26 -0.30 -3.78 -4.81
N ILE A 27 -1.33 -4.17 -5.56
CA ILE A 27 -1.21 -4.78 -6.87
C ILE A 27 -2.12 -4.04 -7.84
N HIS A 28 -1.53 -3.27 -8.76
CA HIS A 28 -2.24 -2.69 -9.91
C HIS A 28 -2.09 -3.60 -11.13
N TRP A 29 -3.18 -4.31 -11.42
CA TRP A 29 -3.23 -5.29 -12.50
C TRP A 29 -4.59 -5.23 -13.20
N GLY A 30 -4.58 -5.19 -14.52
CA GLY A 30 -5.78 -5.03 -15.35
C GLY A 30 -5.44 -5.03 -16.82
N VAL A 31 -6.40 -4.62 -17.66
CA VAL A 31 -6.23 -4.61 -19.11
C VAL A 31 -5.14 -3.62 -19.53
N PHE A 32 -4.95 -2.53 -18.78
CA PHE A 32 -3.82 -1.60 -18.96
C PHE A 32 -2.44 -2.26 -18.88
N SER A 33 -2.31 -3.45 -18.27
CA SER A 33 -1.05 -4.22 -18.28
C SER A 33 -0.72 -4.81 -19.66
N VAL A 34 -1.69 -4.93 -20.58
CA VAL A 34 -1.49 -5.48 -21.93
C VAL A 34 -0.62 -4.57 -22.80
N PRO A 35 -0.95 -3.28 -23.03
CA PRO A 35 -0.06 -2.39 -23.77
C PRO A 35 1.28 -2.22 -23.06
N SER A 36 1.33 -2.42 -21.73
CA SER A 36 2.56 -2.39 -20.93
C SER A 36 3.40 -1.12 -21.17
N PHE A 37 2.77 0.05 -21.32
CA PHE A 37 3.47 1.26 -21.74
C PHE A 37 3.05 2.47 -20.92
N GLY A 38 4.02 3.20 -20.38
CA GLY A 38 3.76 4.49 -19.74
C GLY A 38 3.10 4.41 -18.36
N SER A 39 1.82 4.03 -18.29
CA SER A 39 1.06 3.99 -17.04
C SER A 39 -0.24 3.20 -17.16
N GLU A 40 -0.79 2.76 -16.03
CA GLU A 40 -2.18 2.30 -15.87
C GLU A 40 -3.24 3.31 -16.35
N TRP A 41 -2.85 4.59 -16.52
CA TRP A 41 -3.64 5.64 -17.17
C TRP A 41 -3.59 5.61 -18.70
N PHE A 42 -3.09 4.52 -19.30
CA PHE A 42 -2.89 4.37 -20.74
C PHE A 42 -4.10 4.82 -21.56
N TRP A 43 -5.31 4.32 -21.23
CA TRP A 43 -6.51 4.63 -22.00
C TRP A 43 -6.83 6.13 -22.00
N TRP A 44 -6.75 6.78 -20.83
CA TRP A 44 -6.98 8.21 -20.70
C TRP A 44 -5.95 9.04 -21.47
N TYR A 45 -4.66 8.72 -21.31
CA TYR A 45 -3.59 9.44 -22.00
C TYR A 45 -3.60 9.26 -23.51
N TRP A 46 -4.03 8.10 -23.99
CA TRP A 46 -4.18 7.82 -25.41
C TRP A 46 -5.43 8.48 -26.00
N GLN A 47 -6.61 8.27 -25.41
CA GLN A 47 -7.89 8.66 -26.04
C GLN A 47 -8.35 10.06 -25.64
N LYS A 48 -8.26 10.43 -24.36
CA LYS A 48 -8.76 11.72 -23.89
C LYS A 48 -7.75 12.83 -24.10
N GLU A 49 -6.53 12.67 -23.59
CA GLU A 49 -5.51 13.71 -23.65
C GLU A 49 -4.70 13.69 -24.95
N ARG A 50 -4.74 12.58 -25.69
CA ARG A 50 -4.00 12.39 -26.95
C ARG A 50 -2.52 12.73 -26.81
N ARG A 51 -1.90 12.29 -25.71
CA ARG A 51 -0.47 12.52 -25.47
C ARG A 51 0.35 11.86 -26.58
N GLU A 52 1.23 12.63 -27.21
CA GLU A 52 2.01 12.21 -28.39
C GLU A 52 2.71 10.86 -28.22
N PRO A 53 3.39 10.53 -27.09
CA PRO A 53 4.05 9.22 -26.95
C PRO A 53 3.09 8.03 -27.01
N TYR A 54 1.88 8.18 -26.47
CA TYR A 54 0.87 7.10 -26.43
C TYR A 54 0.22 6.91 -27.80
N VAL A 55 -0.09 8.01 -28.50
CA VAL A 55 -0.63 7.97 -29.87
C VAL A 55 0.38 7.31 -30.82
N LYS A 56 1.65 7.75 -30.80
CA LYS A 56 2.72 7.15 -31.61
C LYS A 56 2.96 5.68 -31.30
N PHE A 57 2.92 5.32 -30.01
CA PHE A 57 3.03 3.92 -29.60
C PHE A 57 1.90 3.08 -30.21
N MET A 58 0.66 3.58 -30.19
CA MET A 58 -0.47 2.88 -30.79
C MET A 58 -0.37 2.77 -32.31
N GLU A 59 -0.04 3.87 -33.00
CA GLU A 59 0.14 3.89 -34.46
C GLU A 59 1.25 2.96 -34.95
N ALA A 60 2.33 2.82 -34.16
CA ALA A 60 3.47 2.00 -34.54
C ALA A 60 3.29 0.50 -34.27
N ASN A 61 2.46 0.12 -33.30
CA ASN A 61 2.39 -1.25 -32.78
C ASN A 61 1.04 -1.94 -32.98
N TYR A 62 -0.03 -1.22 -33.33
CA TYR A 62 -1.38 -1.76 -33.46
C TYR A 62 -2.02 -1.34 -34.79
N PRO A 63 -2.89 -2.19 -35.37
CA PRO A 63 -3.51 -1.89 -36.65
C PRO A 63 -4.43 -0.66 -36.57
N PRO A 64 -4.63 0.07 -37.69
CA PRO A 64 -5.61 1.14 -37.74
C PRO A 64 -7.00 0.66 -37.30
N GLY A 65 -7.66 1.45 -36.45
CA GLY A 65 -8.99 1.13 -35.92
C GLY A 65 -9.00 0.29 -34.63
N PHE A 66 -7.83 -0.13 -34.11
CA PHE A 66 -7.73 -0.80 -32.82
C PHE A 66 -8.29 0.08 -31.70
N SER A 67 -9.23 -0.45 -30.90
CA SER A 67 -9.83 0.22 -29.75
C SER A 67 -9.20 -0.27 -28.44
N TYR A 68 -9.52 0.36 -27.32
CA TYR A 68 -8.96 -0.09 -26.04
C TYR A 68 -9.54 -1.45 -25.62
N GLU A 69 -10.80 -1.69 -25.96
CA GLU A 69 -11.53 -2.92 -25.69
C GLU A 69 -10.90 -4.15 -26.36
N ASP A 70 -10.22 -3.95 -27.49
CA ASP A 70 -9.46 -4.99 -28.18
C ASP A 70 -8.28 -5.53 -27.34
N PHE A 71 -7.84 -4.80 -26.30
CA PHE A 71 -6.89 -5.33 -25.32
C PHE A 71 -7.49 -6.35 -24.35
N GLY A 72 -8.82 -6.33 -24.14
CA GLY A 72 -9.49 -7.22 -23.18
C GLY A 72 -9.15 -8.70 -23.40
N PRO A 73 -9.33 -9.26 -24.61
CA PRO A 73 -8.97 -10.64 -24.91
C PRO A 73 -7.47 -10.97 -24.78
N LEU A 74 -6.60 -9.96 -24.85
CA LEU A 74 -5.14 -10.10 -24.75
C LEU A 74 -4.63 -10.09 -23.30
N PHE A 75 -5.48 -9.72 -22.34
CA PHE A 75 -5.24 -9.92 -20.93
C PHE A 75 -5.46 -11.40 -20.58
N THR A 76 -4.44 -12.22 -20.77
CA THR A 76 -4.58 -13.70 -20.73
C THR A 76 -4.42 -14.30 -19.33
N ALA A 77 -3.60 -13.67 -18.46
CA ALA A 77 -3.22 -14.23 -17.16
C ALA A 77 -2.72 -15.71 -17.22
N GLU A 78 -2.08 -16.09 -18.33
CA GLU A 78 -1.66 -17.48 -18.61
C GLU A 78 -0.65 -18.06 -17.60
N PHE A 79 0.19 -17.21 -17.01
CA PHE A 79 1.16 -17.54 -15.97
C PHE A 79 0.73 -17.04 -14.58
N PHE A 80 -0.52 -16.60 -14.41
CA PHE A 80 -1.05 -16.27 -13.10
C PHE A 80 -1.23 -17.55 -12.26
N ASP A 81 -0.35 -17.70 -11.27
CA ASP A 81 -0.46 -18.68 -10.19
C ASP A 81 -0.71 -17.96 -8.84
N PRO A 82 -1.93 -18.07 -8.28
CA PRO A 82 -2.25 -17.43 -7.01
C PRO A 82 -1.45 -18.00 -5.82
N ASN A 83 -0.97 -19.24 -5.89
CA ASN A 83 -0.12 -19.82 -4.84
C ASN A 83 1.28 -19.20 -4.87
N GLN A 84 1.84 -19.03 -6.08
CA GLN A 84 3.12 -18.36 -6.25
C GLN A 84 3.05 -16.90 -5.75
N TRP A 85 1.98 -16.18 -6.10
CA TRP A 85 1.77 -14.82 -5.58
C TRP A 85 1.68 -14.80 -4.06
N ALA A 86 0.89 -15.70 -3.45
CA ALA A 86 0.80 -15.78 -1.99
C ALA A 86 2.16 -16.06 -1.32
N ASP A 87 2.99 -16.91 -1.93
CA ASP A 87 4.34 -17.22 -1.41
C ASP A 87 5.28 -16.00 -1.51
N ILE A 88 5.23 -15.25 -2.62
CA ILE A 88 5.99 -14.00 -2.79
C ILE A 88 5.53 -12.95 -1.77
N LEU A 89 4.22 -12.76 -1.63
CA LEU A 89 3.63 -11.76 -0.73
C LEU A 89 3.96 -12.08 0.73
N LYS A 90 3.83 -13.34 1.15
CA LYS A 90 4.24 -13.80 2.49
C LYS A 90 5.74 -13.59 2.72
N ALA A 91 6.55 -13.93 1.72
CA ALA A 91 8.00 -13.76 1.81
C ALA A 91 8.44 -12.30 1.86
N SER A 92 7.57 -11.34 1.52
CA SER A 92 7.88 -9.91 1.61
C SER A 92 7.80 -9.35 3.03
N GLY A 93 7.20 -10.07 3.97
CA GLY A 93 6.90 -9.57 5.30
C GLY A 93 5.65 -8.68 5.37
N ALA A 94 4.91 -8.52 4.28
CA ALA A 94 3.61 -7.86 4.32
C ALA A 94 2.68 -8.49 5.36
N LYS A 95 1.75 -7.71 5.88
CA LYS A 95 0.66 -8.15 6.77
C LYS A 95 -0.71 -7.99 6.13
N TYR A 96 -0.79 -7.25 5.03
CA TYR A 96 -1.98 -7.15 4.20
C TYR A 96 -1.61 -6.97 2.74
N VAL A 97 -2.56 -7.28 1.86
CA VAL A 97 -2.45 -7.06 0.42
C VAL A 97 -3.71 -6.40 -0.10
N VAL A 98 -3.57 -5.46 -1.03
CA VAL A 98 -4.67 -4.80 -1.72
C VAL A 98 -4.56 -5.12 -3.21
N LEU A 99 -5.58 -5.73 -3.81
CA LEU A 99 -5.64 -5.98 -5.26
C LEU A 99 -6.61 -4.99 -5.91
N THR A 100 -6.25 -4.41 -7.06
CA THR A 100 -7.20 -3.67 -7.90
C THR A 100 -8.30 -4.60 -8.39
N SER A 101 -9.47 -4.59 -7.72
CA SER A 101 -10.65 -5.32 -8.20
C SER A 101 -11.14 -4.73 -9.52
N LYS A 102 -11.13 -3.39 -9.61
CA LYS A 102 -11.50 -2.57 -10.76
C LYS A 102 -10.74 -1.25 -10.72
N HIS A 103 -10.08 -0.88 -11.82
CA HIS A 103 -9.47 0.44 -12.00
C HIS A 103 -10.37 1.36 -12.84
N HIS A 104 -9.92 2.58 -13.17
CA HIS A 104 -10.70 3.60 -13.89
C HIS A 104 -11.13 3.18 -15.31
N GLU A 105 -10.54 2.13 -15.88
CA GLU A 105 -10.96 1.52 -17.15
C GLU A 105 -12.25 0.69 -17.03
N GLY A 106 -12.73 0.44 -15.81
CA GLY A 106 -13.98 -0.28 -15.56
C GLY A 106 -13.93 -1.79 -15.76
N PHE A 107 -12.78 -2.36 -16.12
CA PHE A 107 -12.61 -3.80 -16.23
C PHE A 107 -12.52 -4.43 -14.84
N THR A 108 -13.39 -5.40 -14.55
CA THR A 108 -13.42 -6.08 -13.26
C THR A 108 -12.63 -7.38 -13.31
N LEU A 109 -11.79 -7.63 -12.29
CA LEU A 109 -10.99 -8.87 -12.16
C LEU A 109 -11.82 -10.08 -11.68
N TRP A 110 -13.14 -9.93 -11.60
CA TRP A 110 -14.09 -10.98 -11.28
C TRP A 110 -15.30 -10.92 -12.20
N GLY A 111 -16.11 -11.98 -12.25
CA GLY A 111 -17.38 -11.97 -12.99
C GLY A 111 -18.44 -11.09 -12.33
N SER A 112 -18.40 -9.78 -12.59
CA SER A 112 -19.36 -8.80 -12.07
C SER A 112 -20.68 -8.84 -12.84
N LYS A 113 -21.80 -8.87 -12.13
CA LYS A 113 -23.15 -8.74 -12.74
C LYS A 113 -23.40 -7.36 -13.35
N TYR A 114 -22.58 -6.37 -13.00
CA TYR A 114 -22.74 -4.97 -13.36
C TYR A 114 -21.70 -4.49 -14.40
N SER A 115 -20.78 -5.37 -14.78
CA SER A 115 -19.78 -5.15 -15.83
C SER A 115 -19.80 -6.29 -16.85
N TRP A 116 -21.01 -6.54 -17.39
CA TRP A 116 -21.26 -7.58 -18.38
C TRP A 116 -20.33 -7.45 -19.58
N ASN A 117 -19.67 -8.56 -19.96
CA ASN A 117 -18.75 -8.63 -21.09
C ASN A 117 -17.55 -7.66 -21.02
N TRP A 118 -17.24 -7.12 -19.84
CA TRP A 118 -16.06 -6.30 -19.56
C TRP A 118 -15.46 -6.69 -18.21
N ASN A 119 -15.12 -7.97 -18.10
CA ASN A 119 -14.57 -8.57 -16.89
C ASN A 119 -13.75 -9.84 -17.18
N ALA A 120 -12.93 -10.27 -16.22
CA ALA A 120 -11.96 -11.37 -16.38
C ALA A 120 -12.59 -12.77 -16.57
N VAL A 121 -13.86 -12.95 -16.20
CA VAL A 121 -14.59 -14.21 -16.40
C VAL A 121 -15.18 -14.27 -17.81
N ASP A 122 -15.72 -13.15 -18.28
CA ASP A 122 -16.35 -13.05 -19.59
C ASP A 122 -15.35 -12.82 -20.72
N VAL A 123 -14.21 -12.18 -20.47
CA VAL A 123 -13.21 -11.77 -21.48
C VAL A 123 -11.79 -12.02 -20.97
N GLY A 124 -10.88 -12.45 -21.86
CA GLY A 124 -9.48 -12.71 -21.51
C GLY A 124 -9.32 -14.02 -20.72
N PRO A 125 -9.00 -13.99 -19.40
CA PRO A 125 -8.55 -15.17 -18.66
C PRO A 125 -9.60 -16.26 -18.45
N LYS A 126 -10.89 -15.92 -18.53
CA LYS A 126 -12.02 -16.80 -18.17
C LYS A 126 -11.94 -17.32 -16.72
N ARG A 127 -11.44 -16.47 -15.82
CA ARG A 127 -11.12 -16.80 -14.44
C ARG A 127 -11.59 -15.70 -13.49
N ASP A 128 -12.00 -16.11 -12.28
CA ASP A 128 -12.30 -15.18 -11.19
C ASP A 128 -11.02 -14.94 -10.39
N LEU A 129 -10.22 -13.97 -10.85
CA LEU A 129 -8.86 -13.73 -10.35
C LEU A 129 -8.89 -13.27 -8.88
N VAL A 130 -9.93 -12.56 -8.47
CA VAL A 130 -10.14 -12.14 -7.08
C VAL A 130 -10.43 -13.34 -6.19
N ALA A 131 -11.33 -14.24 -6.59
CA ALA A 131 -11.64 -15.46 -5.84
C ALA A 131 -10.40 -16.36 -5.68
N GLU A 132 -9.65 -16.54 -6.76
CA GLU A 132 -8.48 -17.42 -6.76
C GLU A 132 -7.35 -16.88 -5.86
N LEU A 133 -7.05 -15.57 -5.93
CA LEU A 133 -6.03 -14.97 -5.07
C LEU A 133 -6.45 -14.98 -3.60
N SER A 134 -7.68 -14.57 -3.30
CA SER A 134 -8.19 -14.53 -1.92
C SER A 134 -8.20 -15.90 -1.26
N ALA A 135 -8.61 -16.95 -1.99
CA ALA A 135 -8.57 -18.32 -1.50
C ALA A 135 -7.13 -18.80 -1.21
N SER A 136 -6.19 -18.50 -2.11
CA SER A 136 -4.78 -18.85 -1.92
C SER A 136 -4.17 -18.16 -0.69
N LEU A 137 -4.40 -16.85 -0.54
CA LEU A 137 -3.91 -16.08 0.61
C LEU A 137 -4.45 -16.64 1.92
N LYS A 138 -5.76 -16.90 1.99
CA LYS A 138 -6.41 -17.48 3.17
C LYS A 138 -5.87 -18.87 3.54
N ASN A 139 -5.51 -19.68 2.55
CA ASN A 139 -5.05 -21.05 2.79
C ASN A 139 -3.55 -21.15 3.14
N ARG A 140 -2.73 -20.14 2.79
CA ARG A 140 -1.26 -20.25 2.84
C ARG A 140 -0.58 -19.23 3.76
N THR A 141 -1.31 -18.17 4.12
CA THR A 141 -0.75 -16.98 4.76
C THR A 141 -1.68 -16.46 5.84
N ASP A 142 -1.14 -15.61 6.70
CA ASP A 142 -1.91 -14.85 7.69
C ASP A 142 -2.11 -13.39 7.21
N LEU A 143 -2.09 -13.16 5.89
CA LEU A 143 -2.27 -11.84 5.29
C LEU A 143 -3.75 -11.44 5.32
N HIS A 144 -4.02 -10.22 5.78
CA HIS A 144 -5.32 -9.59 5.58
C HIS A 144 -5.51 -9.28 4.10
N PHE A 145 -6.69 -9.61 3.57
CA PHE A 145 -6.99 -9.42 2.15
C PHE A 145 -7.82 -8.17 1.93
N GLY A 146 -7.37 -7.30 1.03
CA GLY A 146 -7.98 -6.04 0.69
C GLY A 146 -8.28 -5.92 -0.79
N LEU A 147 -9.28 -5.10 -1.13
CA LEU A 147 -9.63 -4.77 -2.50
C LEU A 147 -9.62 -3.26 -2.69
N TYR A 148 -8.92 -2.84 -3.74
CA TYR A 148 -9.09 -1.53 -4.31
C TYR A 148 -10.27 -1.53 -5.28
N HIS A 149 -11.06 -0.46 -5.26
CA HIS A 149 -12.16 -0.29 -6.20
C HIS A 149 -12.26 1.17 -6.63
N SER A 150 -12.11 1.43 -7.92
CA SER A 150 -12.37 2.76 -8.44
C SER A 150 -13.88 3.06 -8.46
N LEU A 151 -14.25 4.21 -7.87
CA LEU A 151 -15.63 4.67 -7.82
C LEU A 151 -16.17 5.01 -9.21
N PHE A 152 -15.32 5.49 -10.12
CA PHE A 152 -15.70 5.98 -11.46
C PHE A 152 -15.07 5.19 -12.60
N GLU A 153 -15.55 5.46 -13.82
CA GLU A 153 -15.03 4.89 -15.06
C GLU A 153 -14.91 6.00 -16.11
N TRP A 154 -13.71 6.17 -16.70
CA TRP A 154 -13.40 7.32 -17.55
C TRP A 154 -14.39 7.52 -18.71
N PHE A 155 -14.78 6.43 -19.35
CA PHE A 155 -15.56 6.46 -20.60
C PHE A 155 -16.91 5.77 -20.48
N ASN A 156 -17.37 5.46 -19.26
CA ASN A 156 -18.67 4.86 -19.08
C ASN A 156 -19.79 5.86 -19.43
N PRO A 157 -20.72 5.54 -20.35
CA PRO A 157 -21.75 6.48 -20.79
C PRO A 157 -22.63 7.02 -19.67
N LEU A 158 -22.96 6.20 -18.66
CA LEU A 158 -23.78 6.64 -17.53
C LEU A 158 -23.03 7.64 -16.67
N PHE A 159 -21.72 7.42 -16.43
CA PHE A 159 -20.90 8.35 -15.66
C PHE A 159 -20.74 9.68 -16.41
N LEU A 160 -20.50 9.63 -17.72
CA LEU A 160 -20.39 10.83 -18.56
C LEU A 160 -21.70 11.62 -18.63
N GLU A 161 -22.84 10.93 -18.66
CA GLU A 161 -24.17 11.57 -18.60
C GLU A 161 -24.38 12.28 -17.26
N ASP A 162 -24.12 11.58 -16.15
CA ASP A 162 -24.24 12.15 -14.81
C ASP A 162 -23.30 13.36 -14.64
N ALA A 163 -22.05 13.26 -15.11
CA ALA A 163 -21.08 14.35 -15.07
C ALA A 163 -21.52 15.57 -15.89
N THR A 164 -22.11 15.36 -17.08
CA THR A 164 -22.68 16.44 -17.91
C THR A 164 -23.85 17.14 -17.20
N SER A 165 -24.58 16.41 -16.34
CA SER A 165 -25.63 16.98 -15.49
C SER A 165 -25.11 17.69 -14.23
N ALA A 166 -23.78 17.82 -14.07
CA ALA A 166 -23.12 18.24 -12.84
C ALA A 166 -23.53 17.38 -11.62
N PHE A 167 -23.62 16.06 -11.84
CA PHE A 167 -23.98 15.05 -10.83
C PHE A 167 -25.36 15.27 -10.16
N LYS A 168 -26.28 15.96 -10.84
CA LYS A 168 -27.69 16.08 -10.41
C LYS A 168 -28.46 14.78 -10.58
N THR A 169 -28.00 13.93 -11.50
CA THR A 169 -28.48 12.55 -11.68
C THR A 169 -27.43 11.58 -11.12
N ARG A 170 -27.86 10.35 -10.82
CA ARG A 170 -27.08 9.33 -10.11
C ARG A 170 -27.21 7.96 -10.79
N LYS A 171 -27.28 7.95 -12.12
CA LYS A 171 -27.53 6.73 -12.90
C LYS A 171 -26.39 5.73 -12.77
N PHE A 172 -25.15 6.21 -12.88
CA PHE A 172 -23.96 5.38 -12.81
C PHE A 172 -23.74 4.74 -11.43
N PRO A 173 -23.67 5.50 -10.31
CA PRO A 173 -23.45 4.88 -9.00
C PRO A 173 -24.57 3.91 -8.63
N THR A 174 -25.83 4.26 -8.91
CA THR A 174 -26.98 3.40 -8.56
C THR A 174 -27.01 2.10 -9.35
N SER A 175 -26.65 2.14 -10.64
CA SER A 175 -26.78 0.98 -11.53
C SER A 175 -25.52 0.13 -11.62
N LYS A 176 -24.37 0.66 -11.18
CA LYS A 176 -23.07 0.05 -11.42
C LYS A 176 -22.12 0.08 -10.22
N SER A 177 -21.48 1.21 -9.92
CA SER A 177 -20.36 1.20 -8.95
C SER A 177 -20.78 0.86 -7.52
N LEU A 178 -21.93 1.33 -7.05
CA LEU A 178 -22.39 1.00 -5.70
C LEU A 178 -22.79 -0.48 -5.57
N PRO A 179 -23.61 -1.07 -6.47
CA PRO A 179 -23.87 -2.51 -6.44
C PRO A 179 -22.61 -3.39 -6.53
N GLU A 180 -21.59 -2.98 -7.31
CA GLU A 180 -20.29 -3.68 -7.35
C GLU A 180 -19.60 -3.68 -5.97
N LEU A 181 -19.61 -2.57 -5.25
CA LEU A 181 -19.06 -2.49 -3.89
C LEU A 181 -19.76 -3.48 -2.94
N TYR A 182 -21.09 -3.56 -2.96
CA TYR A 182 -21.83 -4.55 -2.18
C TYR A 182 -21.48 -5.99 -2.59
N GLU A 183 -21.33 -6.23 -3.89
CA GLU A 183 -20.98 -7.55 -4.43
C GLU A 183 -19.59 -8.00 -3.96
N ILE A 184 -18.55 -7.18 -4.10
CA ILE A 184 -17.19 -7.58 -3.70
C ILE A 184 -17.07 -7.78 -2.18
N VAL A 185 -17.76 -6.95 -1.37
CA VAL A 185 -17.77 -7.10 0.09
C VAL A 185 -18.44 -8.41 0.48
N THR A 186 -19.59 -8.70 -0.10
CA THR A 186 -20.37 -9.91 0.24
C THR A 186 -19.68 -11.18 -0.24
N LYS A 187 -19.09 -11.15 -1.44
CA LYS A 187 -18.52 -12.33 -2.10
C LYS A 187 -17.12 -12.67 -1.58
N TYR A 188 -16.26 -11.68 -1.38
CA TYR A 188 -14.84 -11.90 -1.06
C TYR A 188 -14.47 -11.55 0.37
N GLN A 189 -15.34 -10.85 1.10
CA GLN A 189 -15.10 -10.47 2.49
C GLN A 189 -13.72 -9.82 2.71
N PRO A 190 -13.34 -8.80 1.94
CA PRO A 190 -12.08 -8.11 2.13
C PRO A 190 -12.10 -7.30 3.44
N GLU A 191 -10.95 -7.27 4.11
CA GLU A 191 -10.71 -6.53 5.34
C GLU A 191 -10.19 -5.11 5.07
N ILE A 192 -9.94 -4.77 3.80
CA ILE A 192 -9.69 -3.39 3.35
C ILE A 192 -10.56 -3.11 2.13
N ILE A 193 -11.33 -2.03 2.16
CA ILE A 193 -11.91 -1.44 0.95
C ILE A 193 -11.17 -0.12 0.69
N TRP A 194 -10.33 -0.13 -0.33
CA TRP A 194 -9.53 1.02 -0.75
C TRP A 194 -10.22 1.70 -1.94
N SER A 195 -10.98 2.76 -1.71
CA SER A 195 -11.69 3.46 -2.79
C SER A 195 -10.78 4.45 -3.51
N ASP A 196 -11.11 4.83 -4.74
CA ASP A 196 -10.36 5.85 -5.47
C ASP A 196 -11.11 6.44 -6.64
N GLY A 197 -10.64 7.59 -7.13
CA GLY A 197 -11.17 8.25 -8.31
C GLY A 197 -12.57 8.81 -8.07
N ASP A 198 -12.65 9.95 -7.39
CA ASP A 198 -13.94 10.62 -7.14
C ASP A 198 -14.59 11.20 -8.41
N GLY A 199 -13.88 11.25 -9.53
CA GLY A 199 -14.39 11.75 -10.81
C GLY A 199 -14.85 13.21 -10.77
N ASN A 200 -14.38 14.01 -9.81
CA ASN A 200 -14.90 15.33 -9.44
C ASN A 200 -16.35 15.33 -8.90
N ALA A 201 -16.86 14.19 -8.44
CA ALA A 201 -18.19 14.06 -7.87
C ALA A 201 -18.13 14.02 -6.32
N PRO A 202 -19.09 14.65 -5.63
CA PRO A 202 -19.15 14.65 -4.17
C PRO A 202 -19.52 13.26 -3.64
N ASP A 203 -19.19 13.01 -2.37
CA ASP A 203 -19.58 11.81 -1.61
C ASP A 203 -21.10 11.51 -1.66
N THR A 204 -21.91 12.56 -1.67
CA THR A 204 -23.37 12.47 -1.80
C THR A 204 -23.83 11.84 -3.11
N TYR A 205 -23.11 12.06 -4.22
CA TYR A 205 -23.40 11.41 -5.50
C TYR A 205 -23.08 9.91 -5.45
N TRP A 206 -22.01 9.53 -4.75
CA TRP A 206 -21.58 8.14 -4.59
C TRP A 206 -22.40 7.35 -3.56
N ASN A 207 -23.16 8.03 -2.68
CA ASN A 207 -23.78 7.44 -1.49
C ASN A 207 -22.76 6.88 -0.50
N SER A 208 -21.58 7.50 -0.42
CA SER A 208 -20.45 6.92 0.32
C SER A 208 -20.77 6.73 1.79
N THR A 209 -21.39 7.71 2.46
CA THR A 209 -21.76 7.57 3.87
C THR A 209 -22.82 6.48 4.09
N GLY A 210 -23.75 6.30 3.16
CA GLY A 210 -24.73 5.21 3.18
C GLY A 210 -24.07 3.84 3.05
N PHE A 211 -23.14 3.69 2.12
CA PHE A 211 -22.36 2.47 1.95
C PHE A 211 -21.51 2.15 3.18
N LEU A 212 -20.76 3.14 3.69
CA LEU A 212 -19.89 2.97 4.86
C LEU A 212 -20.69 2.62 6.12
N ALA A 213 -21.87 3.22 6.30
CA ALA A 213 -22.77 2.85 7.41
C ALA A 213 -23.21 1.38 7.31
N TRP A 214 -23.58 0.91 6.12
CA TRP A 214 -23.87 -0.52 5.92
C TRP A 214 -22.63 -1.39 6.17
N LEU A 215 -21.48 -0.99 5.64
CA LEU A 215 -20.21 -1.71 5.76
C LEU A 215 -19.85 -1.95 7.23
N TYR A 216 -20.01 -0.93 8.07
CA TYR A 216 -19.64 -0.99 9.49
C TYR A 216 -20.70 -1.57 10.42
N ASN A 217 -21.95 -1.73 9.97
CA ASN A 217 -23.02 -2.25 10.81
C ASN A 217 -23.45 -3.68 10.43
N ASP A 218 -23.60 -3.94 9.13
CA ASP A 218 -24.38 -5.07 8.64
C ASP A 218 -23.57 -6.00 7.70
N SER A 219 -22.43 -5.55 7.18
CA SER A 219 -21.60 -6.36 6.30
C SER A 219 -20.94 -7.56 7.02
N PRO A 220 -20.52 -8.61 6.29
CA PRO A 220 -19.83 -9.77 6.88
C PRO A 220 -18.44 -9.43 7.45
N VAL A 221 -17.89 -8.27 7.13
CA VAL A 221 -16.54 -7.83 7.52
C VAL A 221 -16.55 -6.64 8.48
N ARG A 222 -17.72 -6.27 9.02
CA ARG A 222 -17.91 -5.08 9.87
C ARG A 222 -16.93 -4.94 11.04
N ASP A 223 -16.46 -6.07 11.57
CA ASP A 223 -15.58 -6.12 12.74
C ASP A 223 -14.09 -5.97 12.39
N THR A 224 -13.72 -6.22 11.13
CA THR A 224 -12.31 -6.22 10.67
C THR A 224 -12.01 -5.17 9.60
N VAL A 225 -13.01 -4.72 8.86
CA VAL A 225 -12.82 -3.86 7.68
C VAL A 225 -12.29 -2.47 8.04
N VAL A 226 -11.37 -1.97 7.20
CA VAL A 226 -10.91 -0.58 7.18
C VAL A 226 -11.11 0.05 5.81
N THR A 227 -11.25 1.37 5.78
CA THR A 227 -11.37 2.14 4.54
C THR A 227 -10.45 3.35 4.57
N ASN A 228 -9.94 3.72 3.39
CA ASN A 228 -9.17 4.96 3.19
C ASN A 228 -10.09 6.20 3.17
N ASP A 229 -9.54 7.33 2.71
CA ASP A 229 -10.13 8.67 2.69
C ASP A 229 -10.62 9.15 1.31
N ARG A 230 -10.78 8.26 0.33
CA ARG A 230 -11.05 8.64 -1.07
C ARG A 230 -12.48 8.33 -1.51
N TRP A 231 -13.45 8.84 -0.75
CA TRP A 231 -14.88 8.51 -0.89
C TRP A 231 -15.72 9.56 -1.63
N GLY A 232 -15.07 10.52 -2.29
CA GLY A 232 -15.71 11.63 -2.98
C GLY A 232 -14.93 12.93 -2.82
N VAL A 233 -15.26 13.94 -3.62
CA VAL A 233 -14.66 15.28 -3.49
C VAL A 233 -14.81 15.80 -2.06
N GLY A 234 -13.71 16.26 -1.48
CA GLY A 234 -13.65 16.77 -0.11
C GLY A 234 -13.44 15.71 0.97
N SER A 235 -13.38 14.41 0.62
CA SER A 235 -13.12 13.34 1.60
C SER A 235 -11.63 13.20 1.94
N ILE A 236 -10.76 13.45 0.97
CA ILE A 236 -9.31 13.22 1.08
C ILE A 236 -8.74 14.06 2.24
N CYS A 237 -7.93 13.42 3.08
CA CYS A 237 -7.32 14.01 4.27
C CYS A 237 -8.33 14.60 5.29
N THR A 238 -9.60 14.22 5.18
CA THR A 238 -10.71 14.81 5.96
C THR A 238 -11.61 13.75 6.60
N HIS A 239 -11.95 12.70 5.86
CA HIS A 239 -12.86 11.63 6.27
C HIS A 239 -12.25 10.25 6.01
N GLY A 240 -12.76 9.21 6.67
CA GLY A 240 -12.34 7.83 6.44
C GLY A 240 -11.52 7.23 7.58
N GLY A 241 -11.40 5.89 7.57
CA GLY A 241 -10.75 5.16 8.67
C GLY A 241 -9.25 5.44 8.78
N PHE A 242 -8.58 5.69 7.65
CA PHE A 242 -7.20 6.16 7.61
C PHE A 242 -6.99 7.10 6.43
N TYR A 243 -6.04 8.01 6.56
CA TYR A 243 -5.76 9.01 5.54
C TYR A 243 -4.68 8.56 4.57
N THR A 244 -4.89 8.85 3.29
CA THR A 244 -3.84 8.76 2.27
C THR A 244 -3.42 10.16 1.81
N CYS A 245 -4.31 11.16 1.86
CA CYS A 245 -4.10 12.58 1.53
C CYS A 245 -3.62 12.87 0.08
N SER A 246 -2.64 12.14 -0.44
CA SER A 246 -2.16 12.16 -1.82
C SER A 246 -1.47 10.84 -2.17
N ASP A 247 -1.15 10.62 -3.44
CA ASP A 247 -0.24 9.55 -3.81
C ASP A 247 1.15 9.80 -3.21
N ARG A 248 1.83 8.74 -2.76
CA ARG A 248 3.16 8.77 -2.14
C ARG A 248 3.22 9.73 -0.94
N TYR A 249 2.12 9.86 -0.20
CA TYR A 249 2.04 10.74 0.96
C TYR A 249 2.98 10.27 2.06
N ASN A 250 3.90 11.14 2.46
CA ASN A 250 4.79 10.95 3.58
C ASN A 250 5.01 12.33 4.25
N PRO A 251 4.30 12.63 5.35
CA PRO A 251 4.30 13.95 5.97
C PRO A 251 5.63 14.27 6.68
N GLY A 252 6.47 13.27 6.96
CA GLY A 252 7.72 13.46 7.70
C GLY A 252 7.56 13.88 9.17
N HIS A 253 6.33 13.86 9.70
CA HIS A 253 6.02 14.14 11.10
C HIS A 253 4.80 13.31 11.56
N LEU A 254 4.64 13.18 12.88
CA LEU A 254 3.52 12.45 13.47
C LEU A 254 2.18 13.17 13.23
N LEU A 255 1.20 12.43 12.72
CA LEU A 255 -0.18 12.91 12.55
C LEU A 255 -1.09 12.43 13.69
N PRO A 256 -2.15 13.20 14.03
CA PRO A 256 -3.11 12.81 15.05
C PRO A 256 -4.07 11.71 14.58
N HIS A 257 -4.14 11.44 13.28
CA HIS A 257 -4.98 10.42 12.67
C HIS A 257 -4.11 9.36 11.98
N LYS A 258 -4.58 8.11 11.96
CA LYS A 258 -3.88 7.05 11.23
C LYS A 258 -3.83 7.39 9.75
N TRP A 259 -2.71 7.07 9.12
CA TRP A 259 -2.48 7.33 7.70
C TRP A 259 -1.68 6.19 7.05
N GLU A 260 -1.69 6.18 5.72
CA GLU A 260 -1.01 5.17 4.90
C GLU A 260 -0.23 5.84 3.75
N ASN A 261 1.07 5.57 3.68
CA ASN A 261 1.93 5.92 2.54
C ASN A 261 1.67 4.91 1.41
N CYS A 262 0.79 5.28 0.49
CA CYS A 262 0.51 4.49 -0.70
C CYS A 262 1.49 4.90 -1.81
N MET A 263 2.43 4.02 -2.17
CA MET A 263 3.54 4.32 -3.09
C MET A 263 3.90 3.16 -4.02
N THR A 264 4.70 3.43 -5.06
CA THR A 264 5.09 2.47 -6.11
C THR A 264 6.59 2.14 -6.13
N ILE A 265 6.96 0.87 -6.31
CA ILE A 265 8.37 0.49 -6.52
C ILE A 265 8.90 1.12 -7.81
N ASP A 266 8.12 1.11 -8.87
CA ASP A 266 8.38 1.88 -10.08
C ASP A 266 8.15 3.37 -9.79
N LYS A 267 9.12 4.24 -10.06
CA LYS A 267 9.07 5.68 -9.75
C LYS A 267 8.03 6.43 -10.59
N ARG A 268 7.53 5.83 -11.68
CA ARG A 268 6.70 6.50 -12.69
C ARG A 268 5.27 5.95 -12.77
N SER A 269 5.03 4.67 -12.50
CA SER A 269 3.72 4.04 -12.72
C SER A 269 3.30 3.09 -11.60
N TRP A 270 1.99 2.92 -11.45
CA TRP A 270 1.41 1.84 -10.66
C TRP A 270 1.30 0.53 -11.46
N GLY A 271 0.89 0.62 -12.73
CA GLY A 271 0.82 -0.50 -13.66
C GLY A 271 2.19 -0.98 -14.16
N TYR A 272 2.20 -2.16 -14.78
CA TYR A 272 3.40 -2.68 -15.42
C TYR A 272 3.75 -1.88 -16.68
N ARG A 273 5.04 -1.55 -16.84
CA ARG A 273 5.57 -0.94 -18.06
C ARG A 273 6.82 -1.68 -18.55
N ARG A 274 6.80 -2.10 -19.82
CA ARG A 274 7.86 -2.89 -20.46
C ARG A 274 9.09 -2.05 -20.80
N ASP A 275 8.93 -0.74 -20.87
CA ASP A 275 9.99 0.21 -21.20
C ASP A 275 10.79 0.70 -19.98
N ALA A 276 10.39 0.35 -18.75
CA ALA A 276 11.13 0.71 -17.54
C ALA A 276 12.52 0.07 -17.48
N GLN A 277 13.50 0.88 -17.09
CA GLN A 277 14.88 0.46 -16.84
C GLN A 277 15.13 0.29 -15.34
N LEU A 278 16.28 -0.30 -14.96
CA LEU A 278 16.62 -0.53 -13.55
C LEU A 278 16.52 0.77 -12.71
N ASP A 279 16.98 1.89 -13.25
CA ASP A 279 16.98 3.18 -12.56
C ASP A 279 15.57 3.78 -12.39
N ASP A 280 14.56 3.26 -13.08
CA ASP A 280 13.16 3.63 -12.87
C ASP A 280 12.56 2.96 -11.63
N TYR A 281 13.23 1.98 -11.03
CA TYR A 281 12.79 1.34 -9.79
C TYR A 281 13.50 1.92 -8.58
N LEU A 282 12.78 2.06 -7.47
CA LEU A 282 13.37 2.35 -6.18
C LEU A 282 14.30 1.20 -5.75
N THR A 283 15.42 1.57 -5.15
CA THR A 283 16.33 0.57 -4.58
C THR A 283 15.74 0.02 -3.29
N ILE A 284 16.19 -1.16 -2.83
CA ILE A 284 15.78 -1.66 -1.52
C ILE A 284 16.12 -0.69 -0.38
N LYS A 285 17.22 0.08 -0.47
CA LYS A 285 17.56 1.10 0.52
C LYS A 285 16.52 2.20 0.58
N ASP A 286 16.04 2.66 -0.58
CA ASP A 286 14.97 3.68 -0.66
C ASP A 286 13.67 3.14 -0.07
N LEU A 287 13.35 1.87 -0.33
CA LEU A 287 12.12 1.23 0.19
C LEU A 287 12.18 1.01 1.71
N VAL A 288 13.30 0.53 2.25
CA VAL A 288 13.50 0.39 3.71
C VAL A 288 13.42 1.77 4.38
N LYS A 289 14.02 2.80 3.76
CA LYS A 289 13.89 4.18 4.21
C LYS A 289 12.41 4.60 4.29
N GLN A 290 11.65 4.45 3.20
CA GLN A 290 10.22 4.80 3.18
C GLN A 290 9.44 4.11 4.30
N LEU A 291 9.69 2.81 4.52
CA LEU A 291 9.02 2.06 5.59
C LEU A 291 9.33 2.62 6.97
N VAL A 292 10.62 2.83 7.27
CA VAL A 292 11.09 3.29 8.58
C VAL A 292 10.56 4.70 8.87
N GLU A 293 10.67 5.63 7.92
CA GLU A 293 10.15 7.00 8.05
C GLU A 293 8.63 7.00 8.31
N THR A 294 7.91 6.20 7.53
CA THR A 294 6.45 6.08 7.61
C THR A 294 6.00 5.57 8.97
N VAL A 295 6.60 4.48 9.46
CA VAL A 295 6.21 3.84 10.72
C VAL A 295 6.56 4.70 11.93
N SER A 296 7.73 5.34 11.91
CA SER A 296 8.12 6.29 12.96
C SER A 296 7.17 7.48 13.08
N CYS A 297 6.58 7.91 11.96
CA CYS A 297 5.55 8.95 11.88
C CYS A 297 4.10 8.43 12.04
N GLY A 298 3.92 7.16 12.43
CA GLY A 298 2.61 6.57 12.76
C GLY A 298 1.84 5.97 11.59
N GLY A 299 2.39 6.03 10.37
CA GLY A 299 1.75 5.52 9.17
C GLY A 299 1.91 4.01 8.97
N ASN A 300 1.18 3.49 7.99
CA ASN A 300 1.48 2.22 7.33
C ASN A 300 2.08 2.48 5.95
N LEU A 301 2.96 1.61 5.45
CA LEU A 301 3.43 1.64 4.08
C LEU A 301 2.64 0.62 3.25
N LEU A 302 2.02 1.08 2.15
CA LEU A 302 1.39 0.23 1.15
C LEU A 302 2.20 0.33 -0.16
N MET A 303 2.98 -0.71 -0.44
CA MET A 303 3.96 -0.72 -1.53
C MET A 303 3.43 -1.45 -2.76
N ASN A 304 3.32 -0.74 -3.88
CA ASN A 304 2.73 -1.27 -5.10
C ASN A 304 3.71 -2.02 -6.01
N VAL A 305 3.20 -3.12 -6.60
CA VAL A 305 3.76 -3.82 -7.76
C VAL A 305 2.76 -3.81 -8.93
N GLY A 306 3.29 -3.82 -10.15
CA GLY A 306 2.50 -3.94 -11.38
C GLY A 306 2.80 -5.26 -12.09
N PRO A 307 1.96 -6.29 -11.97
CA PRO A 307 2.12 -7.53 -12.71
C PRO A 307 1.90 -7.35 -14.22
N THR A 308 2.57 -8.19 -14.98
CA THR A 308 2.43 -8.32 -16.45
C THR A 308 1.05 -8.84 -16.84
N HIS A 309 0.58 -8.58 -18.07
CA HIS A 309 -0.74 -9.05 -18.52
C HIS A 309 -0.92 -10.58 -18.50
N ASP A 310 0.19 -11.31 -18.60
CA ASP A 310 0.21 -12.77 -18.51
C ASP A 310 0.26 -13.28 -17.06
N GLY A 311 0.29 -12.40 -16.05
CA GLY A 311 0.08 -12.77 -14.64
C GLY A 311 1.34 -12.96 -13.80
N ARG A 312 2.53 -12.57 -14.32
CA ARG A 312 3.78 -12.65 -13.56
C ARG A 312 4.05 -11.36 -12.79
N ILE A 313 4.38 -11.50 -11.51
CA ILE A 313 5.16 -10.50 -10.79
C ILE A 313 6.58 -10.55 -11.36
N THR A 314 7.06 -9.47 -11.96
CA THR A 314 8.37 -9.49 -12.62
C THR A 314 9.49 -9.67 -11.60
N VAL A 315 10.62 -10.22 -12.07
CA VAL A 315 11.77 -10.55 -11.20
C VAL A 315 12.26 -9.37 -10.36
N ILE A 316 12.20 -8.14 -10.88
CA ILE A 316 12.61 -6.93 -10.15
C ILE A 316 11.64 -6.61 -8.99
N PHE A 317 10.34 -6.78 -9.19
CA PHE A 317 9.35 -6.60 -8.13
C PHE A 317 9.46 -7.71 -7.08
N GLU A 318 9.58 -8.97 -7.50
CA GLU A 318 9.79 -10.09 -6.59
C GLU A 318 11.08 -9.93 -5.78
N GLU A 319 12.18 -9.51 -6.42
CA GLU A 319 13.44 -9.24 -5.74
C GLU A 319 13.27 -8.19 -4.64
N ARG A 320 12.66 -7.03 -4.95
CA ARG A 320 12.43 -5.95 -3.96
C ARG A 320 11.54 -6.41 -2.81
N LEU A 321 10.49 -7.17 -3.10
CA LEU A 321 9.61 -7.75 -2.09
C LEU A 321 10.37 -8.70 -1.17
N ARG A 322 11.11 -9.67 -1.71
CA ARG A 322 11.89 -10.63 -0.91
C ARG A 322 13.02 -9.96 -0.12
N GLN A 323 13.66 -8.95 -0.68
CA GLN A 323 14.67 -8.15 0.02
C GLN A 323 14.07 -7.41 1.22
N MET A 324 12.88 -6.80 1.06
CA MET A 324 12.15 -6.19 2.18
C MET A 324 11.83 -7.22 3.26
N GLY A 325 11.35 -8.40 2.88
CA GLY A 325 11.06 -9.48 3.83
C GLY A 325 12.30 -10.03 4.54
N ALA A 326 13.44 -10.12 3.85
CA ALA A 326 14.71 -10.50 4.47
C ALA A 326 15.14 -9.49 5.55
N TRP A 327 14.94 -8.18 5.30
CA TRP A 327 15.20 -7.14 6.29
C TRP A 327 14.22 -7.20 7.47
N LEU A 328 12.92 -7.32 7.19
CA LEU A 328 11.85 -7.43 8.19
C LEU A 328 11.93 -8.69 9.05
N LYS A 329 12.51 -9.78 8.53
CA LYS A 329 12.76 -10.99 9.33
C LYS A 329 13.69 -10.72 10.51
N VAL A 330 14.61 -9.75 10.37
CA VAL A 330 15.57 -9.38 11.40
C VAL A 330 15.02 -8.22 12.23
N ASN A 331 14.61 -7.13 11.58
CA ASN A 331 14.26 -5.87 12.26
C ASN A 331 12.75 -5.71 12.50
N GLY A 332 11.94 -6.73 12.22
CA GLY A 332 10.47 -6.65 12.28
C GLY A 332 9.90 -6.33 13.66
N GLU A 333 10.58 -6.70 14.75
CA GLU A 333 10.18 -6.35 16.12
C GLU A 333 10.23 -4.83 16.39
N ALA A 334 11.01 -4.09 15.60
CA ALA A 334 11.08 -2.64 15.65
C ALA A 334 10.10 -1.94 14.70
N ILE A 335 9.27 -2.73 14.00
CA ILE A 335 8.30 -2.24 13.01
C ILE A 335 6.90 -2.66 13.45
N TYR A 336 6.58 -3.96 13.40
CA TYR A 336 5.23 -4.46 13.70
C TYR A 336 4.83 -4.17 15.14
N ARG A 337 3.54 -3.86 15.36
CA ARG A 337 2.97 -3.52 16.68
C ARG A 337 3.62 -2.33 17.42
N THR A 338 4.65 -1.70 16.86
CA THR A 338 5.26 -0.50 17.46
C THR A 338 4.35 0.72 17.35
N LYS A 339 4.66 1.73 18.15
CA LYS A 339 4.06 3.06 18.11
C LYS A 339 5.14 4.11 17.81
N PRO A 340 4.75 5.29 17.31
CA PRO A 340 5.63 6.45 17.29
C PRO A 340 6.18 6.71 18.69
N TRP A 341 7.48 6.93 18.80
CA TRP A 341 8.08 7.42 20.03
C TRP A 341 7.83 8.93 20.17
N ARG A 342 8.17 9.52 21.33
CA ARG A 342 7.96 10.97 21.56
C ARG A 342 8.71 11.85 20.56
N VAL A 343 9.76 11.32 19.93
CA VAL A 343 10.49 11.93 18.81
C VAL A 343 10.53 10.94 17.67
N GLN A 344 10.31 11.39 16.43
CA GLN A 344 10.28 10.54 15.23
C GLN A 344 11.68 10.22 14.71
N ASN A 345 12.60 11.19 14.71
CA ASN A 345 13.96 11.06 14.20
C ASN A 345 14.99 11.72 15.13
N ASP A 346 16.25 11.32 14.98
CA ASP A 346 17.32 11.83 15.83
C ASP A 346 17.78 13.24 15.45
N THR A 347 18.24 14.00 16.45
CA THR A 347 18.68 15.39 16.30
C THR A 347 20.16 15.53 15.97
N VAL A 348 20.97 14.48 16.18
CA VAL A 348 22.41 14.49 15.94
C VAL A 348 22.77 13.68 14.71
N THR A 349 22.39 12.41 14.66
CA THR A 349 22.70 11.56 13.50
C THR A 349 21.54 11.56 12.51
N PRO A 350 21.73 12.10 11.28
CA PRO A 350 20.67 12.13 10.30
C PRO A 350 20.29 10.71 9.87
N GLN A 351 19.03 10.51 9.50
CA GLN A 351 18.47 9.21 9.06
C GLN A 351 18.52 8.13 10.13
N VAL A 352 18.47 8.53 11.40
CA VAL A 352 18.06 7.66 12.50
C VAL A 352 16.62 7.98 12.87
N TRP A 353 15.80 6.94 12.94
CA TRP A 353 14.37 7.03 13.20
C TRP A 353 13.98 6.16 14.38
N TYR A 354 13.00 6.61 15.14
CA TYR A 354 12.59 5.95 16.38
C TYR A 354 11.21 5.32 16.28
N THR A 355 11.09 4.14 16.86
CA THR A 355 9.80 3.52 17.19
C THR A 355 9.82 3.07 18.64
N PHE A 356 8.64 2.85 19.22
CA PHE A 356 8.48 2.36 20.59
C PHE A 356 7.71 1.05 20.57
N SER A 357 8.26 0.01 21.21
CA SER A 357 7.60 -1.28 21.40
C SER A 357 6.89 -1.28 22.76
N PRO A 358 5.55 -1.13 22.80
CA PRO A 358 4.82 -0.93 24.05
C PRO A 358 4.75 -2.18 24.93
N GLU A 359 4.83 -3.38 24.35
CA GLU A 359 4.80 -4.64 25.10
C GLU A 359 6.07 -4.84 25.93
N GLU A 360 7.23 -4.54 25.34
CA GLU A 360 8.54 -4.69 25.99
C GLU A 360 9.02 -3.43 26.70
N GLY A 361 8.43 -2.27 26.41
CA GLY A 361 8.88 -0.97 26.93
C GLY A 361 10.20 -0.50 26.31
N ASN A 362 10.48 -0.89 25.07
CA ASN A 362 11.75 -0.64 24.39
C ASN A 362 11.64 0.47 23.36
N VAL A 363 12.68 1.28 23.24
CA VAL A 363 12.84 2.24 22.14
C VAL A 363 13.75 1.63 21.09
N ASN A 364 13.33 1.67 19.84
CA ASN A 364 14.12 1.17 18.72
C ASN A 364 14.68 2.35 17.93
N ALA A 365 16.00 2.47 17.87
CA ALA A 365 16.70 3.42 17.01
C ALA A 365 17.12 2.72 15.72
N ILE A 366 16.45 3.04 14.62
CA ILE A 366 16.66 2.44 13.31
C ILE A 366 17.53 3.38 12.47
N PHE A 367 18.72 2.92 12.08
CA PHE A 367 19.69 3.71 11.33
C PHE A 367 20.00 3.04 9.99
N LEU A 368 20.07 3.86 8.93
CA LEU A 368 20.16 3.38 7.55
C LEU A 368 21.59 3.35 7.00
N ASN A 369 22.54 3.96 7.72
CA ASN A 369 23.95 4.03 7.33
C ASN A 369 24.82 3.56 8.49
N TRP A 370 25.65 2.54 8.25
CA TRP A 370 26.62 2.09 9.23
C TRP A 370 27.77 3.11 9.32
N PRO A 371 28.01 3.75 10.47
CA PRO A 371 28.99 4.81 10.59
C PRO A 371 30.42 4.26 10.51
N VAL A 372 31.25 4.90 9.68
CA VAL A 372 32.67 4.51 9.49
C VAL A 372 33.52 4.74 10.74
N SER A 373 33.07 5.60 11.67
CA SER A 373 33.73 5.83 12.96
C SER A 373 33.66 4.61 13.89
N GLY A 374 32.77 3.65 13.62
CA GLY A 374 32.48 2.55 14.55
C GLY A 374 31.64 2.98 15.76
N THR A 375 31.13 4.21 15.78
CA THR A 375 30.27 4.73 16.85
C THR A 375 29.03 5.39 16.27
N LEU A 376 27.90 5.26 16.97
CA LEU A 376 26.65 5.94 16.65
C LEU A 376 26.29 6.91 17.79
N GLU A 377 26.01 8.16 17.43
CA GLU A 377 25.58 9.18 18.39
C GLU A 377 24.07 9.42 18.25
N LEU A 378 23.36 9.36 19.36
CA LEU A 378 21.92 9.62 19.44
C LEU A 378 21.70 10.81 20.38
N GLY A 379 20.96 11.82 19.94
CA GLY A 379 20.75 13.07 20.71
C GLY A 379 19.56 13.04 21.68
N GLU A 380 18.60 12.14 21.46
CA GLU A 380 17.32 12.14 22.17
C GLU A 380 17.17 11.17 23.35
N PRO A 381 17.78 9.96 23.37
CA PRO A 381 17.64 9.04 24.48
C PRO A 381 18.15 9.61 25.81
N GLN A 382 17.36 9.50 26.87
CA GLN A 382 17.77 9.81 28.24
C GLN A 382 18.16 8.51 28.94
N ALA A 383 19.45 8.17 28.88
CA ALA A 383 19.96 6.92 29.42
C ALA A 383 20.34 7.03 30.91
N LYS A 384 20.11 5.95 31.65
CA LYS A 384 20.42 5.83 33.07
C LYS A 384 21.59 4.88 33.27
N LEU A 385 22.65 5.39 33.89
CA LEU A 385 23.85 4.60 34.18
C LEU A 385 23.49 3.40 35.08
N GLY A 386 23.85 2.19 34.66
CA GLY A 386 23.56 0.95 35.40
C GLY A 386 22.18 0.33 35.12
N GLU A 387 21.27 1.04 34.45
CA GLU A 387 19.95 0.52 34.06
C GLU A 387 19.82 0.35 32.55
N THR A 388 20.19 1.36 31.76
CA THR A 388 20.02 1.35 30.31
C THR A 388 20.91 0.30 29.65
N GLN A 389 20.27 -0.58 28.88
CA GLN A 389 20.95 -1.55 28.02
C GLN A 389 20.70 -1.20 26.56
N VAL A 390 21.76 -1.31 25.75
CA VAL A 390 21.71 -1.12 24.30
C VAL A 390 22.08 -2.43 23.63
N LYS A 391 21.24 -2.89 22.70
CA LYS A 391 21.45 -4.13 21.95
C LYS A 391 21.25 -3.86 20.46
N LEU A 392 22.14 -4.40 19.61
CA LEU A 392 21.89 -4.47 18.17
C LEU A 392 21.03 -5.70 17.86
N ILE A 393 19.91 -5.52 17.17
CA ILE A 393 19.04 -6.65 16.80
C ILE A 393 19.83 -7.62 15.91
N GLY A 394 19.72 -8.92 16.20
CA GLY A 394 20.50 -9.98 15.54
C GLY A 394 21.95 -10.13 16.04
N TYR A 395 22.40 -9.31 16.99
CA TYR A 395 23.69 -9.45 17.67
C TYR A 395 23.50 -9.94 19.12
N LYS A 396 24.40 -10.82 19.59
CA LYS A 396 24.23 -11.53 20.86
C LYS A 396 24.58 -10.69 22.09
N GLU A 397 25.57 -9.82 21.97
CA GLU A 397 26.12 -9.10 23.13
C GLU A 397 25.51 -7.70 23.28
N LEU A 398 25.52 -7.20 24.51
CA LEU A 398 25.16 -5.81 24.78
C LEU A 398 26.27 -4.86 24.29
N LEU A 399 25.85 -3.72 23.76
CA LEU A 399 26.75 -2.70 23.29
C LEU A 399 27.16 -1.76 24.42
N LYS A 400 28.42 -1.34 24.39
CA LYS A 400 28.93 -0.31 25.29
C LYS A 400 28.45 1.05 24.82
N TRP A 401 28.09 1.90 25.76
CA TRP A 401 27.65 3.26 25.49
C TRP A 401 28.12 4.21 26.59
N VAL A 402 28.15 5.50 26.28
CA VAL A 402 28.43 6.60 27.22
C VAL A 402 27.35 7.66 27.10
N ALA A 403 26.95 8.26 28.23
CA ALA A 403 26.02 9.39 28.24
C ALA A 403 26.73 10.68 27.79
N LEU A 404 26.02 11.54 27.06
CA LEU A 404 26.52 12.85 26.60
C LEU A 404 26.05 14.03 27.48
N GLY A 405 25.34 13.75 28.57
CA GLY A 405 24.78 14.74 29.48
C GLY A 405 23.44 14.25 30.04
N GLU A 406 22.48 15.17 30.19
CA GLU A 406 21.10 14.85 30.60
C GLU A 406 20.32 14.10 29.52
N LYS A 407 20.66 14.33 28.25
CA LYS A 407 20.18 13.57 27.09
C LYS A 407 21.33 13.24 26.14
N GLY A 408 21.11 12.18 25.38
CA GLY A 408 21.99 11.71 24.34
C GLY A 408 23.00 10.66 24.81
N ILE A 409 23.38 9.78 23.89
CA ILE A 409 24.32 8.70 24.11
C ILE A 409 25.21 8.48 22.89
N THR A 410 26.45 8.07 23.14
CA THR A 410 27.33 7.51 22.09
C THR A 410 27.49 6.02 22.31
N ILE A 411 27.23 5.24 21.27
CA ILE A 411 27.22 3.78 21.31
C ILE A 411 28.38 3.26 20.47
N ALA A 412 29.19 2.37 21.03
CA ALA A 412 30.22 1.65 20.28
C ALA A 412 29.60 0.49 19.51
N LEU A 413 29.66 0.55 18.18
CA LEU A 413 29.17 -0.51 17.31
C LEU A 413 30.21 -1.64 17.19
N PRO A 414 29.79 -2.91 17.08
CA PRO A 414 30.70 -4.02 16.93
C PRO A 414 31.40 -3.99 15.57
N GLN A 415 32.65 -4.47 15.51
CA GLN A 415 33.35 -4.70 14.25
C GLN A 415 32.89 -6.05 13.68
N LEU A 416 32.07 -6.01 12.63
CA LEU A 416 31.45 -7.21 12.06
C LEU A 416 31.97 -7.46 10.64
N THR A 417 32.26 -8.73 10.33
CA THR A 417 32.47 -9.16 8.95
C THR A 417 31.13 -9.20 8.19
N PRO A 418 31.12 -9.26 6.84
CA PRO A 418 29.89 -9.40 6.07
C PRO A 418 29.00 -10.59 6.49
N GLN A 419 29.60 -11.69 6.96
CA GLN A 419 28.88 -12.86 7.45
C GLN A 419 28.30 -12.67 8.86
N GLN A 420 28.85 -11.75 9.63
CA GLN A 420 28.39 -11.43 10.99
C GLN A 420 27.36 -10.29 11.01
N LEU A 421 27.24 -9.52 9.92
CA LEU A 421 26.24 -8.46 9.82
C LEU A 421 24.83 -9.05 9.95
N PRO A 422 24.01 -8.58 10.93
CA PRO A 422 22.70 -9.17 11.18
C PRO A 422 21.70 -8.85 10.06
N SER A 423 21.85 -7.70 9.40
CA SER A 423 21.01 -7.25 8.30
C SER A 423 21.80 -6.39 7.31
N GLN A 424 21.21 -6.15 6.14
CA GLN A 424 21.69 -5.19 5.14
C GLN A 424 20.71 -4.01 5.05
N TRP A 425 21.14 -2.89 4.45
CA TRP A 425 20.31 -1.71 4.12
C TRP A 425 19.77 -0.87 5.29
N GLY A 426 19.77 -1.41 6.50
CA GLY A 426 19.44 -0.72 7.74
C GLY A 426 19.57 -1.65 8.94
N TRP A 427 19.73 -1.07 10.12
CA TRP A 427 19.98 -1.77 11.37
C TRP A 427 19.22 -1.11 12.51
N THR A 428 18.98 -1.85 13.57
CA THR A 428 18.23 -1.37 14.71
C THR A 428 18.95 -1.61 16.01
N LEU A 429 19.08 -0.56 16.81
CA LEU A 429 19.41 -0.65 18.23
C LEU A 429 18.13 -0.67 19.05
N GLN A 430 18.04 -1.62 19.97
CA GLN A 430 17.00 -1.67 20.99
C GLN A 430 17.57 -1.10 22.29
N LEU A 431 16.89 -0.09 22.83
CA LEU A 431 17.26 0.63 24.03
C LEU A 431 16.20 0.37 25.11
N THR A 432 16.64 -0.12 26.26
CA THR A 432 15.80 -0.34 27.45
C THR A 432 16.00 0.78 28.45
N HIS A 433 14.98 1.07 29.25
CA HIS A 433 15.08 2.07 30.33
C HIS A 433 15.58 3.44 29.86
N VAL A 434 15.18 3.85 28.65
CA VAL A 434 15.43 5.20 28.12
C VAL A 434 14.13 5.97 28.14
N ASN A 435 14.16 7.12 28.81
CA ASN A 435 12.97 7.95 28.96
C ASN A 435 12.80 8.92 27.81
#